data_AF-A0A522B098-F1
#
_entry.id   AF-A0A522B098-F1
#
_cell.length_a   1.000
_cell.length_b   1.000
_cell.length_c   1.000
_cell.angle_alpha   90.00
_cell.angle_beta   90.00
_cell.angle_gamma   90.00
#
_symmetry.space_group_name_H-M   'P 1'
#
loop_
_entity.id
_entity.type
_entity.pdbx_description
1 polymer ?
#
loop_
_entity_poly.entity_id
_entity_poly.type
_entity_poly.pdbx_seq_one_letter_code
_entity_poly.pdbx_strand_id
1 'polypeptide(L)'
;MAATLTTRRTPFLLHLIAVILLFALPACSSREARPLPARVPLPSQEIIAGLLQNGKQAMAQGQYDRAISLFRRLQDGYPGAPERPEATLLLAQ
;
A
#
# COMPACT_ATOMS: atom_id res chain seq x y z
N MET A 1 -54.93 -25.35 -15.49
CA MET A 1 -55.33 -24.07 -14.87
C MET A 1 -54.19 -23.63 -13.95
N ALA A 2 -53.36 -22.66 -14.34
CA ALA A 2 -52.40 -22.04 -13.44
C ALA A 2 -51.97 -20.68 -13.99
N ALA A 3 -51.89 -19.69 -13.09
CA ALA A 3 -52.08 -18.27 -13.34
C ALA A 3 -50.90 -17.57 -14.03
N THR A 4 -51.26 -16.73 -15.01
CA THR A 4 -50.46 -15.65 -15.57
C THR A 4 -50.27 -14.55 -14.54
N LEU A 5 -49.15 -14.55 -13.82
CA LEU A 5 -48.78 -13.45 -12.93
C LEU A 5 -48.04 -12.37 -13.73
N THR A 6 -48.86 -11.41 -14.18
CA THR A 6 -48.49 -10.10 -14.69
C THR A 6 -47.71 -9.31 -13.65
N THR A 7 -46.38 -9.37 -13.69
CA THR A 7 -45.55 -8.44 -12.91
C THR A 7 -45.32 -7.18 -13.74
N ARG A 8 -46.17 -6.20 -13.47
CA ARG A 8 -46.04 -4.81 -13.93
C ARG A 8 -44.66 -4.27 -13.61
N ARG A 9 -44.00 -3.76 -14.66
CA ARG A 9 -43.00 -2.69 -14.67
C ARG A 9 -42.85 -1.97 -13.32
N THR A 10 -41.76 -2.25 -12.64
CA THR A 10 -41.13 -1.29 -11.72
C THR A 10 -39.70 -1.09 -12.22
N PRO A 11 -39.46 -0.18 -13.19
CA PRO A 11 -38.10 0.21 -13.53
C PRO A 11 -37.34 0.68 -12.28
N PHE A 12 -38.08 1.23 -11.32
CA PHE A 12 -37.58 1.62 -9.99
C PHE A 12 -37.00 0.44 -9.18
N LEU A 13 -37.60 -0.76 -9.24
CA LEU A 13 -37.09 -1.93 -8.52
C LEU A 13 -35.77 -2.41 -9.13
N LEU A 14 -35.68 -2.45 -10.46
CA LEU A 14 -34.43 -2.77 -11.16
C LEU A 14 -33.33 -1.74 -10.88
N HIS A 15 -33.66 -0.45 -10.87
CA HIS A 15 -32.71 0.60 -10.51
C HIS A 15 -32.28 0.52 -9.04
N LEU A 16 -33.21 0.21 -8.12
CA LEU A 16 -32.90 0.01 -6.70
C LEU A 16 -31.95 -1.16 -6.52
N ILE A 17 -32.19 -2.30 -7.18
CA ILE A 17 -31.30 -3.46 -7.16
C ILE A 17 -29.93 -3.11 -7.76
N ALA A 18 -29.88 -2.36 -8.86
CA ALA A 18 -28.63 -1.94 -9.48
C ALA A 18 -27.83 -0.98 -8.57
N VAL A 19 -28.48 -0.03 -7.90
CA VAL A 19 -27.84 0.87 -6.93
C VAL A 19 -27.37 0.10 -5.71
N ILE A 20 -28.17 -0.85 -5.20
CA ILE A 20 -27.76 -1.73 -4.09
C ILE A 20 -26.54 -2.57 -4.49
N LEU A 21 -26.50 -3.15 -5.69
CA LEU A 21 -25.33 -3.90 -6.17
C LEU A 21 -24.10 -2.99 -6.37
N LEU A 22 -24.28 -1.76 -6.81
CA LEU A 22 -23.19 -0.78 -6.95
C LEU A 22 -22.64 -0.33 -5.58
N PHE A 23 -23.49 -0.19 -4.57
CA PHE A 23 -23.11 0.22 -3.21
C PHE A 23 -22.66 -0.94 -2.31
N ALA A 24 -23.17 -2.15 -2.56
CA ALA A 24 -22.82 -3.39 -1.86
C ALA A 24 -21.60 -4.11 -2.44
N LEU A 25 -20.90 -3.49 -3.40
CA LEU A 25 -19.49 -3.72 -3.62
C LEU A 25 -18.69 -2.62 -2.88
N PRO A 26 -18.64 -2.62 -1.53
CA PRO A 26 -17.59 -1.88 -0.86
C PRO A 26 -16.30 -2.58 -1.28
N ALA A 27 -15.61 -1.94 -2.22
CA ALA A 27 -14.19 -2.01 -2.40
C ALA A 27 -13.55 -3.32 -1.90
N CYS A 28 -13.29 -4.24 -2.82
CA CYS A 28 -11.99 -4.89 -2.82
C CYS A 28 -10.91 -3.79 -2.84
N SER A 29 -10.64 -3.20 -1.68
CA SER A 29 -9.45 -2.41 -1.43
C SER A 29 -8.84 -3.01 -0.18
N SER A 30 -8.07 -4.06 -0.43
CA SER A 30 -7.03 -4.65 0.42
C SER A 30 -6.96 -4.06 1.82
N ARG A 31 -7.89 -4.49 2.68
CA ARG A 31 -7.48 -4.79 4.04
C ARG A 31 -6.76 -6.13 3.97
N GLU A 32 -5.59 -6.13 3.32
CA GLU A 32 -4.59 -7.15 3.53
C GLU A 32 -4.31 -7.11 5.03
N ALA A 33 -4.93 -8.04 5.75
CA ALA A 33 -4.43 -8.50 7.02
C ALA A 33 -2.95 -8.79 6.77
N ARG A 34 -2.05 -7.88 7.19
CA ARG A 34 -0.61 -8.12 7.04
C ARG A 34 -0.32 -9.45 7.72
N PRO A 35 -0.06 -10.54 6.99
CA PRO A 35 0.52 -11.70 7.62
C PRO A 35 1.88 -11.18 8.07
N LEU A 36 2.19 -11.21 9.37
CA LEU A 36 3.57 -11.07 9.79
C LEU A 36 4.28 -12.27 9.15
N PRO A 37 5.13 -12.07 8.11
CA PRO A 37 5.75 -13.20 7.47
C PRO A 37 6.60 -13.93 8.51
N ALA A 38 6.48 -15.26 8.51
CA ALA A 38 7.30 -16.14 9.31
C ALA A 38 8.79 -15.80 9.10
N ARG A 39 9.52 -15.73 10.21
CA ARG A 39 10.86 -15.16 10.34
C ARG A 39 11.93 -15.99 9.58
N VAL A 40 12.83 -15.27 8.90
CA VAL A 40 14.26 -15.57 8.61
C VAL A 40 14.56 -16.40 7.33
N PRO A 41 15.25 -15.80 6.34
CA PRO A 41 16.66 -15.38 6.37
C PRO A 41 16.78 -13.90 6.75
N LEU A 42 17.93 -13.44 7.23
CA LEU A 42 18.22 -11.99 7.27
C LEU A 42 19.04 -11.65 6.01
N PRO A 43 18.42 -11.44 4.83
CA PRO A 43 19.12 -10.85 3.71
C PRO A 43 19.17 -9.34 3.94
N SER A 44 20.19 -8.69 3.39
CA SER A 44 20.39 -7.23 3.41
C SER A 44 19.12 -6.39 3.16
N GLN A 45 18.12 -6.91 2.44
CA GLN A 45 16.87 -6.22 2.12
C GLN A 45 16.10 -5.68 3.33
N GLU A 46 15.94 -6.43 4.43
CA GLU A 46 15.20 -5.88 5.60
C GLU A 46 15.94 -4.70 6.23
N ILE A 47 17.27 -4.76 6.26
CA ILE A 47 18.10 -3.67 6.78
C ILE A 47 18.03 -2.46 5.86
N ILE A 48 18.09 -2.68 4.54
CA ILE A 48 17.95 -1.62 3.53
C ILE A 48 16.59 -0.95 3.64
N ALA A 49 15.50 -1.73 3.68
CA ALA A 49 14.14 -1.23 3.83
C ALA A 49 13.98 -0.47 5.15
N GLY A 50 14.56 -0.96 6.25
CA GLY A 50 14.58 -0.29 7.54
C GLY A 50 15.32 1.05 7.50
N LEU A 51 16.51 1.10 6.88
CA LEU A 51 17.29 2.34 6.71
C LEU A 51 16.51 3.38 5.89
N LEU A 52 15.92 2.97 4.76
CA LEU A 52 15.14 3.85 3.90
C LEU A 52 13.90 4.40 4.63
N GLN A 53 13.14 3.52 5.29
CA GLN A 53 11.91 3.92 5.98
C GLN A 53 12.20 4.84 7.17
N ASN A 54 13.23 4.52 7.96
CA ASN A 54 13.64 5.38 9.07
C ASN A 54 14.15 6.73 8.57
N GLY A 55 14.86 6.77 7.43
CA GLY A 55 15.32 8.01 6.80
C GLY A 55 14.15 8.89 6.37
N LYS A 56 13.14 8.31 5.71
CA LYS A 56 11.90 9.02 5.33
C LYS A 56 11.15 9.56 6.54
N GLN A 57 11.05 8.78 7.62
CA GLN A 57 10.45 9.24 8.87
C GLN A 57 11.23 10.40 9.51
N ALA A 58 12.56 10.32 9.50
CA ALA A 58 13.40 11.41 10.00
C ALA A 58 13.21 12.70 9.18
N MET A 59 13.09 12.62 7.84
CA MET A 59 12.74 13.78 7.01
C MET A 59 11.37 14.35 7.38
N ALA A 60 10.36 13.50 7.56
CA ALA A 60 9.01 13.93 7.93
C ALA A 60 8.97 14.62 9.31
N GLN A 61 9.92 14.31 10.19
CA GLN A 61 10.10 14.93 11.50
C GLN A 61 11.01 16.17 11.48
N GLY A 62 11.52 16.59 10.31
CA GLY A 62 12.48 17.68 10.17
C GLY A 62 13.90 17.35 10.67
N GLN A 63 14.19 16.08 10.96
CA GLN A 63 15.50 15.61 11.41
C GLN A 63 16.40 15.29 10.20
N TYR A 64 16.73 16.33 9.42
CA TYR A 64 17.45 16.16 8.16
C TYR A 64 18.84 15.52 8.34
N ASP A 65 19.61 15.90 9.37
CA ASP A 65 20.92 15.30 9.66
C ASP A 65 20.82 13.78 9.87
N ARG A 66 19.80 13.36 10.62
CA ARG A 66 19.53 11.93 10.86
C ARG A 66 19.12 11.23 9.58
N ALA A 67 18.25 11.83 8.78
CA ALA A 67 17.84 11.28 7.49
C ALA A 67 19.04 11.07 6.56
N ILE A 68 19.88 12.10 6.41
CA ILE A 68 21.10 12.06 5.60
C ILE A 68 22.02 10.92 6.06
N SER A 69 22.22 10.77 7.37
CA SER A 69 23.05 9.70 7.92
C SER A 69 22.53 8.30 7.57
N LEU A 70 21.21 8.11 7.56
CA LEU A 70 20.56 6.83 7.26
C LEU A 70 20.65 6.51 5.76
N PHE A 71 20.44 7.49 4.89
CA PHE A 71 20.56 7.30 3.44
C PHE A 71 22.01 7.08 3.00
N ARG A 72 22.99 7.76 3.61
CA ARG A 72 24.41 7.48 3.37
C ARG A 72 24.80 6.07 3.76
N ARG A 73 24.37 5.61 4.94
CA ARG A 73 24.58 4.21 5.36
C ARG A 73 23.98 3.20 4.38
N LEU A 74 22.83 3.52 3.78
CA LEU A 74 22.22 2.69 2.74
C LEU A 74 23.10 2.64 1.49
N GLN A 75 23.58 3.79 1.01
CA GLN A 75 24.45 3.86 -0.18
C GLN A 75 25.80 3.16 0.04
N ASP A 76 26.44 3.40 1.17
CA ASP A 76 27.78 2.90 1.50
C ASP A 76 27.75 1.41 1.86
N GLY A 77 26.74 0.99 2.63
CA GLY A 77 26.60 -0.39 3.09
C GLY A 77 26.01 -1.34 2.05
N TYR A 78 25.22 -0.82 1.10
CA TYR A 78 24.46 -1.64 0.15
C TYR A 78 24.49 -1.05 -1.28
N PRO A 79 25.65 -1.06 -1.95
CA PRO A 79 25.82 -0.42 -3.25
C PRO A 79 24.96 -1.02 -4.38
N GLY A 80 24.53 -2.28 -4.24
CA GLY A 80 23.64 -3.00 -5.17
C GLY A 80 22.17 -3.07 -4.74
N ALA A 81 21.78 -2.34 -3.69
CA ALA A 81 20.40 -2.30 -3.25
C ALA A 81 19.47 -1.68 -4.31
N PRO A 82 18.31 -2.27 -4.61
CA PRO A 82 17.33 -1.67 -5.51
C PRO A 82 16.80 -0.32 -5.01
N GLU A 83 16.86 -0.07 -3.70
CA GLU A 83 16.43 1.18 -3.04
C GLU A 83 17.49 2.30 -3.10
N ARG A 84 18.72 2.00 -3.54
CA ARG A 84 19.81 2.99 -3.59
C ARG A 84 19.50 4.22 -4.45
N PRO A 85 18.91 4.10 -5.66
CA PRO A 85 18.55 5.27 -6.46
C PRO A 85 17.58 6.18 -5.71
N GLU A 86 16.61 5.62 -4.99
CA GLU A 86 15.67 6.38 -4.19
C GLU A 86 16.37 7.12 -3.03
N ALA A 87 17.26 6.45 -2.30
CA ALA A 87 18.05 7.09 -1.25
C ALA A 87 18.93 8.24 -1.81
N THR A 88 19.42 8.10 -3.04
CA THR A 88 20.20 9.15 -3.72
C THR A 88 19.35 10.38 -4.05
N LEU A 89 18.12 10.17 -4.53
CA LEU A 89 17.18 11.26 -4.76
C LEU A 89 16.79 11.96 -3.46
N LEU A 90 16.62 11.22 -2.36
CA LEU A 90 16.27 11.78 -1.05
C LEU A 90 17.42 12.61 -0.43
N LEU A 91 18.67 12.34 -0.79
CA LEU A 91 19.83 13.13 -0.38
C LEU A 91 20.03 14.43 -1.18
N ALA A 92 19.42 14.51 -2.37
CA ALA A 92 19.56 15.66 -3.27
C ALA A 92 18.44 16.69 -3.15
N GLN A 93 17.41 16.40 -2.35
CA GLN A 93 16.27 17.26 -2.04
C GLN A 93 16.60 18.21 -0.89
#